data_AF-A0A7S4FMC0-F1
#
_entry.id   AF-A0A7S4FMC0-F1
#
_cell.length_a   1.000
_cell.length_b   1.000
_cell.length_c   1.000
_cell.angle_alpha   90.00
_cell.angle_beta   90.00
_cell.angle_gamma   90.00
#
_symmetry.space_group_name_H-M   'P 1'
#
loop_
_entity.id
_entity.type
_entity.pdbx_description
1 polymer ?
#
loop_
_entity_poly.entity_id
_entity_poly.type
_entity_poly.pdbx_seq_one_letter_code
_entity_poly.pdbx_strand_id
1 'polypeptide(L)'
;GTMALPPKWALGFGQSRYSYVPESKVHEVVEAFQAHRLPLDHVWLDIDWMKDYKNWEWDASRFPRPAAFLRDLHQRGVHVVTIIDPGIKADPSWQVYRSGKALDVFVKASAQ
;
A
#
# COMPACT_ATOMS: atom_id res chain seq x y z
N GLY A 1 16.42 -23.12 7.58
CA GLY A 1 16.92 -21.89 6.95
C GLY A 1 17.32 -20.88 8.01
N THR A 2 17.93 -19.76 7.62
CA THR A 2 18.30 -18.62 8.49
C THR A 2 17.47 -17.38 8.16
N MET A 3 17.42 -16.41 9.08
CA MET A 3 16.70 -15.14 8.84
C MET A 3 17.40 -14.32 7.74
N ALA A 4 16.63 -13.79 6.80
CA ALA A 4 17.14 -12.81 5.83
C ALA A 4 17.39 -11.48 6.53
N LEU A 5 18.51 -10.81 6.23
CA LEU A 5 18.81 -9.50 6.79
C LEU A 5 17.77 -8.49 6.32
N PRO A 6 16.93 -7.91 7.21
CA PRO A 6 15.94 -6.94 6.81
C PRO A 6 16.61 -5.60 6.44
N PRO A 7 16.00 -4.80 5.56
CA PRO A 7 16.47 -3.44 5.33
C PRO A 7 16.35 -2.63 6.63
N LYS A 8 17.33 -1.77 6.90
CA LYS A 8 17.43 -1.05 8.17
C LYS A 8 16.15 -0.29 8.56
N TRP A 9 15.49 0.37 7.60
CA TRP A 9 14.27 1.16 7.84
C TRP A 9 13.09 0.31 8.34
N ALA A 10 13.04 -0.99 8.00
CA ALA A 10 11.97 -1.87 8.44
C ALA A 10 12.08 -2.27 9.92
N LEU A 11 13.24 -2.02 10.55
CA LEU A 11 13.44 -2.21 11.99
C LEU A 11 13.07 -0.97 12.82
N GLY A 12 12.78 0.14 12.15
CA GLY A 12 12.39 1.39 12.77
C GLY A 12 10.89 1.46 13.12
N PHE A 13 10.44 2.61 13.61
CA PHE A 13 9.04 2.77 14.03
C PHE A 13 8.11 2.89 12.82
N GLY A 14 7.09 2.03 12.78
CA GLY A 14 6.06 2.01 11.73
C GLY A 14 4.70 2.48 12.24
N GLN A 15 4.08 3.44 11.56
CA GLN A 15 2.73 3.91 11.88
C GLN A 15 1.70 3.31 10.92
N SER A 16 0.64 2.71 11.46
CA SER A 16 -0.45 2.12 10.68
C SER A 16 -1.83 2.42 11.27
N ARG A 17 -2.85 2.40 10.40
CA ARG A 17 -4.28 2.46 10.70
C ARG A 17 -5.05 2.02 9.46
N TYR A 18 -6.20 1.38 9.65
CA TYR A 18 -7.26 1.30 8.65
C TYR A 18 -8.20 2.51 8.79
N SER A 19 -8.17 3.56 7.95
CA SER A 19 -7.23 3.91 6.88
C SER A 19 -6.71 5.35 7.05
N TYR A 20 -5.72 5.74 6.25
CA TYR A 20 -5.36 7.13 6.02
C TYR A 20 -5.79 7.57 4.61
N VAL A 21 -6.89 8.31 4.51
CA VAL A 21 -7.36 8.90 3.24
C VAL A 21 -7.98 10.28 3.50
N PRO A 22 -7.80 11.26 2.59
CA PRO A 22 -6.96 11.24 1.39
C PRO A 22 -5.45 11.40 1.71
N GLU A 23 -4.58 11.58 0.71
CA GLU A 23 -3.12 11.71 0.86
C GLU A 23 -2.69 12.75 1.92
N SER A 24 -3.48 13.81 2.11
CA SER A 24 -3.23 14.83 3.14
C SER A 24 -3.23 14.27 4.57
N LYS A 25 -4.01 13.22 4.86
CA LYS A 25 -4.00 12.58 6.18
C LYS A 25 -2.69 11.89 6.51
N VAL A 26 -1.98 11.40 5.50
CA VAL A 26 -0.65 10.82 5.70
C VAL A 26 0.36 11.94 5.96
N HIS A 27 0.28 13.05 5.21
CA HIS A 27 1.13 14.22 5.48
C HIS A 27 0.92 14.78 6.88
N GLU A 28 -0.32 14.96 7.34
CA GLU A 28 -0.66 15.40 8.70
C GLU A 28 0.01 14.52 9.76
N VAL A 29 -0.03 13.20 9.58
CA VAL A 29 0.62 12.24 10.49
C VAL A 29 2.14 12.43 10.49
N VAL A 30 2.76 12.42 9.32
CA VAL A 30 4.23 12.57 9.19
C VAL A 30 4.70 13.89 9.79
N GLU A 31 3.98 14.97 9.53
CA GLU A 31 4.25 16.30 10.07
C GLU A 31 4.10 16.34 11.60
N ALA A 32 3.10 15.66 12.17
CA ALA A 32 2.95 15.55 13.61
C ALA A 32 4.12 14.81 14.27
N PHE A 33 4.59 13.69 13.69
CA PHE A 33 5.78 12.98 14.18
C PHE A 33 7.01 13.89 14.19
N GLN A 34 7.23 14.62 13.09
CA GLN A 34 8.34 15.58 12.97
C GLN A 34 8.22 16.73 13.98
N ALA A 35 7.05 17.34 14.12
CA ALA A 35 6.79 18.44 15.04
C ALA A 35 7.02 18.04 16.50
N HIS A 36 6.66 16.81 16.87
CA HIS A 36 6.85 16.27 18.21
C HIS A 36 8.22 15.59 18.42
N ARG A 37 9.11 15.62 17.43
CA ARG A 37 10.44 14.97 17.47
C ARG A 37 10.35 13.47 17.77
N LEU A 38 9.29 12.82 17.28
CA LEU A 38 9.11 11.38 17.37
C LEU A 38 9.70 10.71 16.12
N PRO A 39 10.40 9.56 16.26
CA PRO A 39 10.92 8.83 15.13
C PRO A 39 9.79 8.20 14.30
N LEU A 40 9.94 8.20 12.99
CA LEU A 40 9.04 7.54 12.06
C LEU A 40 9.83 7.09 10.83
N ASP A 41 9.92 5.78 10.62
CA ASP A 41 10.64 5.20 9.49
C ASP A 41 9.70 4.81 8.34
N HIS A 42 8.46 4.43 8.65
CA HIS A 42 7.50 4.06 7.63
C HIS A 42 6.03 4.25 8.04
N VAL A 43 5.18 4.48 7.04
CA VAL A 43 3.72 4.58 7.17
C VAL A 43 3.03 3.54 6.31
N TRP A 44 1.95 2.98 6.81
CA TRP A 44 1.16 1.97 6.10
C TRP A 44 -0.08 2.58 5.46
N LEU A 45 -0.33 2.24 4.20
CA LEU A 45 -1.59 2.47 3.52
C LEU A 45 -2.37 1.16 3.46
N ASP A 46 -3.47 1.13 4.21
CA ASP A 46 -4.45 0.04 4.21
C ASP A 46 -5.42 0.17 3.01
N ILE A 47 -6.37 -0.75 2.84
CA ILE A 47 -7.04 -1.04 1.56
C ILE A 47 -7.73 0.14 0.86
N ASP A 48 -8.03 1.23 1.56
CA ASP A 48 -8.66 2.43 1.00
C ASP A 48 -7.76 3.28 0.09
N TRP A 49 -6.45 2.98 -0.04
CA TRP A 49 -5.64 3.62 -1.08
C TRP A 49 -6.02 3.14 -2.49
N MET A 50 -6.64 1.95 -2.58
CA MET A 50 -6.97 1.30 -3.84
C MET A 50 -8.29 1.78 -4.42
N LYS A 51 -8.35 1.90 -5.74
CA LYS A 51 -9.60 2.13 -6.47
C LYS A 51 -10.46 0.86 -6.44
N ASP A 52 -11.67 0.92 -5.89
CA ASP A 52 -12.63 -0.20 -5.85
C ASP A 52 -12.06 -1.52 -5.29
N TYR A 53 -11.05 -1.45 -4.41
CA TYR A 53 -10.29 -2.60 -3.88
C TYR A 53 -9.56 -3.41 -4.97
N LYS A 54 -9.20 -2.78 -6.09
CA LYS A 54 -8.35 -3.35 -7.13
C LYS A 54 -6.90 -3.18 -6.74
N ASN A 55 -6.23 -4.27 -6.41
CA ASN A 55 -4.78 -4.30 -6.17
C ASN A 55 -4.03 -3.54 -7.26
N TRP A 56 -2.98 -2.81 -6.88
CA TRP A 56 -2.13 -2.03 -7.78
C TRP A 56 -2.79 -0.78 -8.42
N GLU A 57 -4.08 -0.52 -8.21
CA GLU A 57 -4.74 0.68 -8.75
C GLU A 57 -4.94 1.75 -7.66
N TRP A 58 -4.35 2.92 -7.81
CA TRP A 58 -4.56 4.05 -6.91
C TRP A 58 -5.92 4.72 -7.15
N ASP A 59 -6.66 5.02 -6.08
CA ASP A 59 -7.85 5.88 -6.17
C ASP A 59 -7.42 7.35 -6.36
N ALA A 60 -7.60 7.87 -7.58
CA ALA A 60 -7.22 9.24 -7.94
C ALA A 60 -8.00 10.34 -7.18
N SER A 61 -9.16 10.02 -6.58
CA SER A 61 -9.89 10.96 -5.73
C SER A 61 -9.24 11.12 -4.35
N ARG A 62 -8.50 10.11 -3.89
CA ARG A 62 -7.84 10.05 -2.57
C ARG A 62 -6.35 10.36 -2.68
N PHE A 63 -5.72 9.85 -3.74
CA PHE A 63 -4.29 9.99 -4.07
C PHE A 63 -4.14 10.43 -5.53
N PRO A 64 -4.38 11.72 -5.85
CA PRO A 64 -4.35 12.21 -7.23
C PRO A 64 -2.94 12.18 -7.85
N ARG A 65 -1.87 12.23 -7.05
CA ARG A 65 -0.48 12.27 -7.52
C ARG A 65 0.41 11.29 -6.74
N PRO A 66 0.16 9.97 -6.82
CA PRO A 66 0.82 8.99 -5.95
C PRO A 66 2.34 9.00 -6.09
N ALA A 67 2.88 9.17 -7.30
CA ALA A 67 4.33 9.27 -7.50
C ALA A 67 4.96 10.51 -6.83
N ALA A 68 4.24 11.64 -6.78
CA ALA A 68 4.73 12.84 -6.10
C ALA A 68 4.63 12.68 -4.58
N PHE A 69 3.51 12.13 -4.10
CA PHE A 69 3.29 11.77 -2.70
C PHE A 69 4.39 10.85 -2.15
N LEU A 70 4.66 9.73 -2.83
CA LEU A 70 5.70 8.78 -2.44
C LEU A 70 7.10 9.43 -2.42
N ARG A 71 7.40 10.27 -3.41
CA ARG A 71 8.68 10.97 -3.50
C ARG A 71 8.87 11.98 -2.37
N ASP A 72 7.83 12.75 -2.02
CA ASP A 72 7.89 13.70 -0.90
C ASP A 72 8.18 12.98 0.42
N LEU A 73 7.44 11.91 0.73
CA LEU A 73 7.67 11.16 1.98
C LEU A 73 9.06 10.51 2.01
N HIS A 74 9.52 9.98 0.88
CA HIS A 74 10.86 9.40 0.77
C HIS A 74 11.95 10.46 1.00
N GLN A 75 11.79 11.68 0.48
CA GLN A 75 12.71 12.80 0.73
C GLN A 75 12.73 13.22 2.21
N ARG A 76 11.63 13.00 2.94
CA ARG A 76 11.54 13.21 4.40
C ARG A 76 12.07 12.03 5.22
N GLY A 77 12.61 10.99 4.57
CA GLY A 77 13.14 9.79 5.23
C GLY A 77 12.06 8.79 5.67
N VAL A 78 10.83 8.92 5.17
CA VAL A 78 9.71 8.04 5.52
C VAL A 78 9.37 7.12 4.34
N HIS A 79 9.40 5.81 4.57
CA HIS A 79 8.97 4.81 3.60
C HIS A 79 7.44 4.63 3.63
N VAL A 80 6.83 4.36 2.48
CA VAL A 80 5.40 4.03 2.41
C VAL A 80 5.26 2.55 2.10
N VAL A 81 4.45 1.85 2.91
CA VAL A 81 4.12 0.44 2.70
C VAL A 81 2.64 0.35 2.30
N THR A 82 2.36 -0.20 1.13
CA THR A 82 0.98 -0.40 0.65
C THR A 82 0.57 -1.86 0.81
N ILE A 83 -0.61 -2.09 1.39
CA ILE A 83 -1.19 -3.44 1.42
C ILE A 83 -1.51 -3.93 0.00
N ILE A 84 -1.24 -5.21 -0.26
CA ILE A 84 -1.63 -5.95 -1.46
C ILE A 84 -2.09 -7.33 -0.99
N ASP A 85 -3.38 -7.63 -1.16
CA ASP A 85 -3.94 -8.93 -0.77
C ASP A 85 -3.90 -9.93 -1.93
N PRO A 86 -3.89 -11.25 -1.67
CA PRO A 86 -3.96 -12.24 -2.74
C PRO A 86 -5.33 -12.30 -3.46
N GLY A 87 -6.35 -11.64 -2.91
CA GLY A 87 -7.68 -11.56 -3.50
C GLY A 87 -7.73 -10.61 -4.70
N ILE A 88 -8.06 -11.12 -5.88
CA ILE A 88 -8.26 -10.32 -7.09
C ILE A 88 -9.75 -10.07 -7.30
N LYS A 89 -10.17 -8.81 -7.37
CA LYS A 89 -11.55 -8.43 -7.69
C LYS A 89 -12.01 -9.12 -8.98
N ALA A 90 -13.14 -9.82 -8.90
CA ALA A 90 -13.75 -10.49 -10.05
C ALA A 90 -14.43 -9.48 -10.98
N ASP A 91 -13.63 -8.81 -11.82
CA ASP A 91 -14.08 -7.80 -12.76
C ASP A 91 -13.59 -8.14 -14.17
N PRO A 92 -14.47 -8.61 -15.09
CA PRO A 92 -14.10 -8.93 -16.46
C PRO A 92 -13.55 -7.75 -17.28
N SER A 93 -13.85 -6.51 -16.87
CA SER A 93 -13.31 -5.31 -17.51
C SER A 93 -11.86 -5.00 -17.06
N TRP A 94 -11.41 -5.62 -15.98
CA TRP A 94 -10.10 -5.36 -15.39
C TRP A 94 -9.00 -6.31 -15.93
N GLN A 95 -7.88 -5.73 -16.37
CA GLN A 95 -6.82 -6.48 -17.05
C GLN A 95 -6.20 -7.57 -16.17
N VAL A 96 -5.97 -7.28 -14.88
CA VAL A 96 -5.38 -8.23 -13.92
C VAL A 96 -6.25 -9.46 -13.74
N TYR A 97 -7.56 -9.28 -13.59
CA TYR A 97 -8.49 -10.40 -13.49
C TYR A 97 -8.53 -11.21 -14.80
N ARG A 98 -8.61 -10.53 -15.95
CA ARG A 98 -8.58 -11.20 -17.27
C ARG A 98 -7.31 -12.00 -17.50
N SER A 99 -6.13 -11.44 -17.19
CA SER A 99 -4.86 -12.12 -17.38
C SER A 99 -4.74 -13.33 -16.45
N GLY A 100 -5.16 -13.21 -15.19
CA GLY A 100 -5.22 -14.33 -14.26
C GLY A 100 -6.13 -15.47 -14.75
N LYS A 101 -7.27 -15.13 -15.36
CA LYS A 101 -8.17 -16.12 -15.98
C LYS A 101 -7.55 -16.77 -17.20
N ALA A 102 -6.92 -15.99 -18.08
CA ALA A 102 -6.29 -16.49 -19.30
C ALA A 102 -5.09 -17.41 -19.02
N LEU A 103 -4.34 -17.13 -17.94
CA LEU A 103 -3.22 -17.94 -17.49
C LEU A 103 -3.64 -19.13 -16.61
N ASP A 104 -4.93 -19.25 -16.26
CA ASP A 104 -5.46 -20.32 -15.41
C ASP A 104 -4.75 -20.45 -14.04
N VAL A 105 -4.40 -19.30 -13.44
CA VAL A 105 -3.60 -19.23 -12.20
C VAL A 105 -4.43 -19.08 -10.91
N PHE A 106 -5.74 -19.00 -11.01
CA PHE A 106 -6.60 -18.92 -9.83
C PHE A 106 -6.79 -20.28 -9.17
N VAL A 107 -6.91 -20.27 -7.84
CA VAL A 107 -7.27 -21.47 -7.07
C VAL A 107 -8.60 -22.03 -7.59
N LYS A 108 -8.64 -23.34 -7.78
CA LYS A 108 -9.83 -24.07 -8.23
C LYS A 108 -10.44 -24.81 -7.05
N ALA A 109 -11.77 -24.90 -7.02
CA ALA A 109 -12.41 -25.87 -6.16
C ALA A 109 -11.94 -27.28 -6.55
N SER A 110 -11.78 -28.17 -5.57
CA SER A 110 -11.62 -29.59 -5.85
C SER A 110 -12.82 -30.07 -6.65
N ALA A 111 -12.59 -30.88 -7.70
CA ALA A 111 -13.68 -31.58 -8.36
C ALA A 111 -14.45 -32.39 -7.31
N GLN A 112 -15.78 -32.21 -7.25
CA GLN A 112 -16.66 -33.14 -6.55
C GLN A 112 -16.83 -34.40 -7.38
#